data_AF-E6WEQ7-F1
#
_entry.id   AF-E6WEQ7-F1
#
_cell.length_a   1.000
_cell.length_b   1.000
_cell.length_c   1.000
_cell.angle_alpha   90.00
_cell.angle_beta   90.00
_cell.angle_gamma   90.00
#
_symmetry.space_group_name_H-M   'P 1'
#
loop_
_entity.id
_entity.type
_entity.pdbx_description
1 polymer ?
#
loop_
_entity_poly.entity_id
_entity_poly.type
_entity_poly.pdbx_seq_one_letter_code
_entity_poly.pdbx_strand_id
1 'polypeptide(L)' 'MEDHYMLTNDVLNRFKISRKTLFHWRNSEKMPKGFACPFPAPDLPGNPNRWRTSTIEAWEDKTSQKH' A
#
# COMPACT_ATOMS: atom_id res chain seq x y z
N MET A 1 -3.59 9.02 -20.02
CA MET A 1 -3.48 9.01 -18.55
C MET A 1 -2.15 8.37 -18.23
N GLU A 2 -1.19 9.12 -17.69
CA GLU A 2 0.11 8.57 -17.30
C GLU A 2 -0.06 7.58 -16.15
N ASP A 3 0.41 6.34 -16.33
CA ASP A 3 0.55 5.38 -15.25
C ASP A 3 1.64 5.89 -14.29
N HIS A 4 1.24 6.63 -13.26
CA HIS A 4 2.15 7.07 -12.23
C HIS A 4 2.46 5.88 -11.30
N TYR A 5 3.74 5.67 -11.02
CA TYR A 5 4.21 4.59 -10.16
C TYR A 5 4.85 5.16 -8.90
N MET A 6 4.49 4.62 -7.74
CA MET A 6 5.15 4.88 -6.48
C MET A 6 6.15 3.78 -6.17
N LEU A 7 7.36 4.17 -5.76
CA LEU A 7 8.34 3.23 -5.23
C LEU A 7 8.09 2.98 -3.73
N THR A 8 8.74 1.95 -3.18
CA THR A 8 8.66 1.67 -1.73
C THR A 8 8.93 2.92 -0.91
N ASN A 9 9.98 3.69 -1.21
CA ASN A 9 10.31 4.90 -0.46
C ASN A 9 9.19 5.96 -0.53
N ASP A 10 8.52 6.12 -1.67
CA ASP A 10 7.40 7.05 -1.81
C ASP A 10 6.22 6.63 -0.93
N VAL A 11 5.92 5.32 -0.91
CA VAL A 11 4.88 4.75 -0.03
C VAL A 11 5.22 5.01 1.44
N LEU A 12 6.46 4.74 1.86
CA LEU A 12 6.91 4.98 3.23
C LEU A 12 6.77 6.46 3.62
N ASN A 13 7.16 7.36 2.73
CA ASN A 13 7.09 8.80 2.97
C ASN A 13 5.64 9.31 3.02
N ARG A 14 4.77 8.84 2.10
CA ARG A 14 3.34 9.21 2.05
C ARG A 14 2.62 8.85 3.35
N PHE A 15 2.79 7.62 3.82
CA PHE A 15 2.13 7.14 5.03
C PHE A 15 2.92 7.43 6.33
N LYS A 16 4.12 8.01 6.22
CA LYS A 16 5.05 8.25 7.35
C LYS A 16 5.30 6.98 8.18
N ILE A 17 5.50 5.86 7.48
CA ILE A 17 5.71 4.55 8.09
C ILE A 17 7.09 3.96 7.77
N SER A 18 7.48 2.95 8.54
CA SER A 18 8.69 2.17 8.26
C SER A 18 8.41 1.01 7.29
N ARG A 19 9.48 0.49 6.65
CA ARG A 19 9.42 -0.74 5.82
C ARG A 19 8.82 -1.93 6.56
N LYS A 20 9.11 -2.06 7.87
CA LYS A 20 8.56 -3.11 8.72
C LYS A 20 7.05 -2.96 8.90
N THR A 21 6.58 -1.73 9.10
CA THR A 21 5.15 -1.42 9.18
C THR A 21 4.44 -1.76 7.87
N LEU A 22 5.01 -1.37 6.73
CA LEU A 22 4.47 -1.71 5.40
C LEU A 22 4.40 -3.23 5.19
N PHE A 23 5.42 -3.98 5.63
CA PHE A 23 5.40 -5.45 5.59
C PHE A 23 4.26 -6.04 6.43
N HIS A 24 4.01 -5.51 7.63
CA HIS A 24 2.87 -5.93 8.45
C HIS A 24 1.52 -5.59 7.80
N TRP A 25 1.40 -4.43 7.16
CA TRP A 25 0.17 -4.03 6.46
C TRP A 25 -0.19 -4.96 5.31
N ARG A 26 0.82 -5.56 4.65
CA ARG A 26 0.62 -6.56 3.59
C ARG A 26 0.18 -7.94 4.12
N ASN A 27 0.34 -8.20 5.42
CA ASN A 27 -0.04 -9.46 6.03
C ASN A 27 -1.42 -9.33 6.68
N SER A 28 -2.40 -10.11 6.21
CA SER A 28 -3.78 -10.08 6.69
C SER A 28 -3.93 -10.39 8.19
N GLU A 29 -3.00 -11.14 8.79
CA GLU A 29 -3.03 -11.47 10.23
C GLU A 29 -2.39 -10.38 11.09
N LYS A 30 -1.47 -9.58 10.52
CA LYS A 30 -0.70 -8.55 11.23
C LYS A 30 -1.13 -7.13 10.89
N MET A 31 -2.02 -6.95 9.91
CA MET A 31 -2.53 -5.64 9.55
C MET A 31 -3.35 -5.03 10.71
N PRO A 32 -3.29 -3.71 10.92
CA PRO A 32 -4.16 -3.04 11.88
C PRO A 32 -5.64 -3.37 11.65
N LYS A 33 -6.39 -3.64 12.73
CA LYS A 33 -7.84 -3.97 12.67
C LYS A 33 -8.70 -2.88 12.03
N GLY A 34 -8.18 -1.66 11.92
CA GLY A 34 -8.85 -0.54 11.24
C GLY A 34 -8.84 -0.64 9.72
N PHE A 35 -7.99 -1.48 9.12
CA PHE A 35 -7.97 -1.65 7.66
C PHE A 35 -9.05 -2.61 7.20
N ALA A 36 -9.69 -2.29 6.08
CA ALA A 36 -10.65 -3.17 5.43
C ALA A 36 -9.98 -4.37 4.73
N CYS A 37 -8.76 -4.17 4.21
CA CYS A 37 -8.01 -5.20 3.48
C CYS A 37 -6.48 -4.95 3.59
N PRO A 38 -5.64 -5.98 3.40
CA PRO A 38 -4.19 -5.82 3.46
C PRO A 38 -3.68 -4.90 2.35
N PHE A 39 -2.53 -4.28 2.60
CA PHE A 39 -1.88 -3.40 1.61
C PHE A 39 -1.53 -4.18 0.33
N PRO A 40 -1.77 -3.60 -0.86
CA PRO A 40 -1.63 -4.31 -2.13
C PRO A 40 -0.20 -4.79 -2.38
N ALA A 41 -0.08 -5.90 -3.10
CA ALA A 41 1.20 -6.36 -3.63
C ALA A 41 1.69 -5.40 -4.73
N PRO A 42 3.01 -5.33 -5.00
CA PRO A 42 3.55 -4.58 -6.12
C PRO A 42 2.92 -5.03 -7.45
N ASP A 43 2.53 -4.08 -8.30
CA ASP A 43 1.82 -4.35 -9.56
C ASP A 43 2.72 -5.00 -10.64
N LEU A 44 4.04 -4.98 -10.48
CA LEU A 44 5.00 -5.49 -11.46
C LEU A 44 5.68 -6.78 -10.96
N PRO A 45 5.42 -7.94 -11.57
CA PRO A 45 6.13 -9.17 -11.25
C PRO A 45 7.64 -8.97 -11.54
N GLY A 46 8.47 -9.24 -10.55
CA GLY A 46 9.93 -9.02 -10.60
C GLY A 46 10.41 -7.66 -10.06
N ASN A 47 9.52 -6.69 -9.82
CA ASN A 47 9.87 -5.42 -9.18
C ASN A 47 9.16 -5.28 -7.83
N PRO A 48 9.77 -5.76 -6.72
CA PRO A 48 9.12 -5.82 -5.42
C PRO A 48 8.83 -4.46 -4.77
N ASN A 49 9.17 -3.36 -5.45
CA ASN A 49 9.17 -2.01 -4.92
C ASN A 49 8.35 -1.03 -5.76
N ARG A 50 7.42 -1.48 -6.62
CA ARG A 50 6.69 -0.59 -7.54
C ARG A 50 5.19 -0.86 -7.51
N TRP A 51 4.43 0.18 -7.16
CA TRP A 51 2.97 0.17 -7.14
C TRP A 51 2.45 1.21 -8.12
N ARG A 52 1.32 0.94 -8.77
CA ARG A 52 0.56 1.98 -9.47
C ARG A 52 -0.06 2.88 -8.41
N THR A 53 0.01 4.20 -8.62
CA THR A 53 -0.59 5.17 -7.71
C THR A 53 -2.09 4.91 -7.54
N SER A 54 -2.78 4.57 -8.63
CA SER A 54 -4.21 4.22 -8.61
C SER A 54 -4.53 3.00 -7.72
N THR A 55 -3.64 2.00 -7.68
CA THR A 55 -3.80 0.83 -6.81
C THR A 55 -3.71 1.22 -5.33
N ILE A 56 -2.79 2.13 -4.98
CA ILE A 56 -2.66 2.66 -3.62
C ILE A 56 -3.88 3.50 -3.24
N GLU A 57 -4.32 4.41 -4.12
CA GLU A 57 -5.48 5.26 -3.88
C GLU A 57 -6.77 4.45 -3.71
N ALA A 58 -6.97 3.42 -4.53
CA ALA A 58 -8.11 2.52 -4.39
C ALA A 58 -8.06 1.68 -3.10
N TRP A 59 -6.86 1.37 -2.59
CA TRP A 59 -6.71 0.75 -1.28
C TRP A 59 -7.01 1.73 -0.15
N GLU A 60 -6.48 2.96 -0.24
CA GLU A 60 -6.74 4.04 0.72
C GLU A 60 -8.25 4.27 0.85
N ASP A 61 -8.97 4.47 -0.25
CA ASP A 61 -10.43 4.67 -0.27
C ASP A 61 -11.19 3.55 0.46
N LYS A 62 -10.84 2.29 0.19
CA LYS A 62 -11.42 1.12 0.87
C LYS A 62 -11.12 1.08 2.37
N THR A 63 -9.94 1.52 2.79
CA THR A 63 -9.56 1.55 4.20
C THR A 63 -10.13 2.76 4.95
N SER A 64 -10.27 3.90 4.27
CA SER A 64 -10.84 5.14 4.82
C SER A 64 -12.36 5.08 5.01
N GLN A 65 -13.06 4.21 4.26
CA GLN A 65 -14.51 3.99 4.42
C GLN A 65 -14.92 3.27 5.72
N LYS A 66 -13.97 2.80 6.54
CA LYS A 66 -14.27 2.36 7.92
C LYS A 66 -14.15 3.56 8.86
N HIS A 67 -15.15 4.44 8.85
CA HIS A 67 -15.31 5.45 9.90
C HIS A 67 -16.76 5.53 10.35
#